data_AF-A0A6N2VK31-F1
#
_entry.id   AF-A0A6N2VK31-F1
#
_cell.length_a   1.000
_cell.length_b   1.000
_cell.length_c   1.000
_cell.angle_alpha   90.00
_cell.angle_beta   90.00
_cell.angle_gamma   90.00
#
_symmetry.space_group_name_H-M   'P 1'
#
loop_
_entity.id
_entity.type
_entity.pdbx_description
1 polymer ?
#
loop_
_entity_poly.entity_id
_entity_poly.type
_entity_poly.pdbx_seq_one_letter_code
_entity_poly.pdbx_strand_id
1 'polypeptide(L)'
;MMKQNLIPFTAVLAAFALVSCDGGKKQDQSPDASAASEQAIPKTPGEKILAVLLLIQDQATANAHAAEVKELAVALPKDIPHQESVNIMNELLRLASRECYGSLSLEDALKGIQFDAGEYTGSVPLDVDGFEPTPDEPKK
;
A
#
# COMPACT_ATOMS: atom_id res chain seq x y z
N MET A 1 36.91 1.97 -21.98
CA MET A 1 36.85 0.94 -20.93
C MET A 1 36.83 1.63 -19.58
N MET A 2 35.64 1.78 -18.98
CA MET A 2 35.47 2.36 -17.65
C MET A 2 34.80 1.30 -16.78
N LYS A 3 35.58 0.71 -15.88
CA LYS A 3 35.09 -0.08 -14.75
C LYS A 3 34.77 0.91 -13.65
N GLN A 4 33.50 1.06 -13.28
CA GLN A 4 33.12 1.75 -12.06
C GLN A 4 32.08 0.91 -11.33
N ASN A 5 32.63 0.05 -10.47
CA ASN A 5 32.15 -0.41 -9.17
C ASN A 5 30.64 -0.42 -8.96
N LEU A 6 30.07 -1.59 -9.25
CA LEU A 6 28.82 -2.08 -8.72
C LEU A 6 28.90 -2.06 -7.18
N ILE A 7 28.24 -1.09 -6.55
CA ILE A 7 28.03 -1.09 -5.09
C ILE A 7 26.90 -2.09 -4.82
N PRO A 8 27.14 -3.19 -4.08
CA PRO A 8 26.08 -4.10 -3.70
C PRO A 8 25.13 -3.37 -2.72
N PHE A 9 23.84 -3.38 -3.05
CA PHE A 9 22.73 -2.71 -2.35
C PHE A 9 22.43 -3.24 -0.93
N THR A 10 23.37 -3.91 -0.27
CA THR A 10 23.19 -4.58 1.04
C THR A 10 23.61 -3.72 2.24
N ALA A 11 23.68 -2.39 2.13
CA ALA A 11 24.17 -1.54 3.22
C ALA A 11 23.48 -0.17 3.35
N VAL A 12 22.16 -0.07 3.14
CA VAL A 12 21.38 1.12 3.54
C VAL A 12 20.28 0.68 4.51
N LEU A 13 20.68 0.32 5.72
CA LEU A 13 19.75 0.00 6.81
C LEU A 13 20.42 0.31 8.16
N ALA A 14 20.78 1.58 8.36
CA ALA A 14 21.21 2.12 9.66
C ALA A 14 21.26 3.66 9.63
N ALA A 15 20.12 4.34 9.53
CA ALA A 15 20.05 5.78 9.81
C ALA A 15 18.64 6.24 10.20
N PHE A 16 18.09 5.64 11.26
CA PHE A 16 17.04 6.28 12.07
C PHE A 16 17.43 6.19 13.54
N ALA A 17 18.35 7.05 13.93
CA ALA A 17 18.56 7.38 15.33
C ALA A 17 18.93 8.86 15.39
N LEU A 18 18.32 9.56 16.35
CA LEU A 18 18.55 10.95 16.77
C LEU A 18 17.65 12.03 16.13
N VAL A 19 16.32 11.86 16.25
CA VAL A 19 15.48 13.01 16.61
C VAL A 19 15.68 13.23 18.11
N SER A 20 16.49 14.24 18.45
CA SER A 20 16.57 14.76 19.81
C SER A 20 15.68 15.99 19.88
N CYS A 21 14.45 15.82 20.37
CA CYS A 21 13.66 16.92 20.94
C CYS A 21 13.68 16.74 22.45
N ASP A 22 14.60 17.47 23.07
CA ASP A 22 14.62 17.77 24.50
C ASP A 22 13.37 18.60 24.85
N GLY A 23 12.63 18.18 25.89
CA GLY A 23 11.57 19.01 26.48
C GLY A 23 10.35 18.28 27.05
N GLY A 24 10.48 17.69 28.24
CA GLY A 24 9.44 17.84 29.28
C GLY A 24 8.44 16.69 29.54
N LYS A 25 8.70 15.99 30.65
CA LYS A 25 7.78 15.41 31.67
C LYS A 25 6.70 14.38 31.27
N LYS A 26 6.97 13.14 31.73
CA LYS A 26 6.08 12.06 32.24
C LYS A 26 4.70 11.89 31.58
N GLN A 27 4.57 10.82 30.82
CA GLN A 27 3.36 10.00 30.84
C GLN A 27 3.78 8.52 30.88
N ASP A 28 3.27 7.81 31.89
CA ASP A 28 3.41 6.37 32.07
C ASP A 28 2.63 5.70 30.92
N GLN A 29 3.33 5.06 30.00
CA GLN A 29 2.70 4.28 28.94
C GLN A 29 3.40 2.92 28.85
N SER A 30 2.61 1.91 29.22
CA SER A 30 2.86 0.47 29.15
C SER A 30 3.75 0.07 27.97
N PRO A 31 4.79 -0.76 28.18
CA PRO A 31 5.59 -1.29 27.09
C PRO A 31 4.85 -2.47 26.47
N ASP A 32 3.89 -2.20 25.59
CA ASP A 32 3.43 -3.24 24.67
C ASP A 32 2.83 -2.60 23.40
N ALA A 33 3.08 -3.26 22.27
CA ALA A 33 2.79 -2.82 20.89
C ALA A 33 3.83 -1.93 20.19
N SER A 34 5.13 -2.12 20.43
CA SER A 34 6.10 -2.10 19.32
C SER A 34 6.34 -3.54 18.87
N ALA A 35 5.33 -4.13 18.24
CA ALA A 35 5.61 -5.18 17.27
C ALA A 35 6.29 -4.46 16.10
N ALA A 36 7.60 -4.21 16.25
CA ALA A 36 8.47 -3.97 15.12
C ALA A 36 8.22 -5.14 14.19
N SER A 37 7.45 -4.86 13.14
CA SER A 37 7.06 -5.86 12.16
C SER A 37 8.37 -6.35 11.59
N GLU A 38 8.78 -7.56 11.95
CA GLU A 38 9.84 -8.25 11.25
C GLU A 38 9.44 -8.19 9.78
N GLN A 39 10.15 -7.37 8.99
CA GLN A 39 9.82 -7.17 7.60
C GLN A 39 9.99 -8.54 6.93
N ALA A 40 8.87 -9.23 6.78
CA ALA A 40 8.84 -10.52 6.13
C ALA A 40 9.39 -10.33 4.73
N ILE A 41 10.41 -11.12 4.37
CA ILE A 41 10.99 -11.09 3.03
C ILE A 41 9.84 -11.37 2.05
N PRO A 42 9.52 -10.45 1.11
CA PRO A 42 8.43 -10.65 0.16
C PRO A 42 8.65 -11.92 -0.67
N LYS A 43 7.72 -12.87 -0.58
CA LYS A 43 7.81 -14.19 -1.22
C LYS A 43 6.94 -14.26 -2.46
N THR A 44 5.75 -13.69 -2.41
CA THR A 44 4.79 -13.70 -3.53
C THR A 44 5.00 -12.51 -4.48
N PRO A 45 4.52 -12.59 -5.74
CA PRO A 45 4.50 -11.42 -6.63
C PRO A 45 3.74 -10.21 -6.05
N GLY A 46 2.63 -10.44 -5.34
CA GLY A 46 1.85 -9.38 -4.72
C GLY A 46 2.57 -8.73 -3.53
N GLU A 47 3.23 -9.51 -2.69
CA GLU A 47 4.09 -8.98 -1.62
C GLU A 47 5.26 -8.16 -2.18
N LYS A 48 5.87 -8.59 -3.29
CA LYS A 48 6.99 -7.88 -3.91
C LYS A 48 6.58 -6.52 -4.44
N ILE A 49 5.49 -6.45 -5.22
CA ILE A 49 5.02 -5.16 -5.74
C ILE A 49 4.56 -4.24 -4.60
N LEU A 50 3.89 -4.78 -3.58
CA LEU A 50 3.51 -4.02 -2.39
C LEU A 50 4.74 -3.43 -1.67
N ALA A 51 5.80 -4.22 -1.49
CA ALA A 51 7.03 -3.78 -0.86
C ALA A 51 7.67 -2.61 -1.62
N VAL A 52 7.70 -2.65 -2.95
CA VAL A 52 8.23 -1.55 -3.78
C VAL A 52 7.34 -0.30 -3.70
N LEU A 53 6.02 -0.45 -3.76
CA LEU A 53 5.08 0.68 -3.63
C LEU A 53 5.24 1.41 -2.30
N LEU A 54 5.53 0.69 -1.21
CA LEU A 54 5.79 1.27 0.11
C LEU A 54 7.09 2.09 0.18
N LEU A 55 8.07 1.82 -0.68
CA LEU A 55 9.31 2.60 -0.75
C LEU A 55 9.11 3.95 -1.46
N ILE A 56 8.05 4.10 -2.25
CA ILE A 56 7.78 5.31 -3.02
C ILE A 56 7.13 6.35 -2.12
N GLN A 57 7.87 7.39 -1.75
CA GLN A 57 7.41 8.47 -0.86
C GLN A 57 7.35 9.83 -1.54
N ASP A 58 8.11 10.01 -2.62
CA ASP A 58 8.29 11.26 -3.34
C ASP A 58 8.52 11.01 -4.84
N GLN A 59 8.66 12.08 -5.63
CA GLN A 59 8.90 11.97 -7.07
C GLN A 59 10.25 11.31 -7.42
N ALA A 60 11.29 11.48 -6.59
CA ALA A 60 12.60 10.92 -6.87
C ALA A 60 12.58 9.38 -6.74
N THR A 61 12.01 8.88 -5.65
CA THR A 61 11.77 7.46 -5.40
C THR A 61 10.79 6.86 -6.40
N ALA A 62 9.74 7.60 -6.79
CA ALA A 62 8.84 7.19 -7.86
C ALA A 62 9.57 6.92 -9.18
N ASN A 63 10.44 7.85 -9.61
CA ASN A 63 11.24 7.68 -10.81
C ASN A 63 12.26 6.54 -10.70
N ALA A 64 12.88 6.37 -9.53
CA ALA A 64 13.88 5.33 -9.30
C ALA A 64 13.26 3.91 -9.38
N HIS A 65 12.03 3.74 -8.88
CA HIS A 65 11.37 2.43 -8.81
C HIS A 65 10.38 2.16 -9.95
N ALA A 66 10.10 3.11 -10.84
CA ALA A 66 9.11 2.94 -11.91
C ALA A 66 9.35 1.72 -12.81
N ALA A 67 10.62 1.43 -13.16
CA ALA A 67 10.97 0.26 -13.96
C ALA A 67 10.68 -1.06 -13.22
N GLU A 68 11.02 -1.12 -11.94
CA GLU A 68 10.75 -2.28 -11.08
C GLU A 68 9.25 -2.49 -10.90
N VAL A 69 8.47 -1.43 -10.65
CA VAL A 69 7.00 -1.50 -10.60
C VAL A 69 6.44 -2.03 -11.91
N LYS A 70 6.97 -1.60 -13.06
CA LYS A 70 6.52 -2.07 -14.38
C LYS A 70 6.78 -3.56 -14.58
N GLU A 71 7.98 -4.03 -14.23
CA GLU A 71 8.33 -5.45 -14.32
C GLU A 71 7.47 -6.30 -13.39
N LEU A 72 7.26 -5.85 -12.15
CA LEU A 72 6.44 -6.55 -11.17
C LEU A 72 4.95 -6.54 -11.55
N ALA A 73 4.45 -5.47 -12.14
CA ALA A 73 3.08 -5.39 -12.62
C ALA A 73 2.81 -6.40 -13.76
N VAL A 74 3.76 -6.59 -14.67
CA VAL A 74 3.68 -7.62 -15.72
C VAL A 74 3.72 -9.04 -15.14
N ALA A 75 4.49 -9.23 -14.07
CA ALA A 75 4.63 -10.53 -13.39
C ALA A 75 3.50 -10.83 -12.38
N LEU A 76 2.61 -9.87 -12.11
CA LEU A 76 1.52 -10.04 -11.16
C LEU A 76 0.47 -11.00 -11.75
N PRO A 77 0.15 -12.12 -11.10
CA PRO A 77 -0.88 -13.03 -11.59
C PRO A 77 -2.27 -12.37 -11.47
N LYS A 78 -3.21 -12.81 -12.33
CA LYS A 78 -4.58 -12.27 -12.30
C LYS A 78 -5.34 -12.71 -11.05
N ASP A 79 -5.05 -13.91 -10.58
CA ASP A 79 -5.67 -14.61 -9.45
C ASP A 79 -4.83 -14.49 -8.17
N ILE A 80 -4.39 -13.28 -7.81
CA ILE A 80 -3.72 -13.06 -6.52
C ILE A 80 -4.67 -13.31 -5.34
N PRO A 81 -4.15 -13.75 -4.18
CA PRO A 81 -4.94 -13.87 -2.96
C PRO A 81 -5.66 -12.56 -2.60
N HIS A 82 -6.90 -12.66 -2.12
CA HIS A 82 -7.73 -11.50 -1.78
C HIS A 82 -7.04 -10.52 -0.81
N GLN A 83 -6.30 -11.03 0.18
CA GLN A 83 -5.58 -10.17 1.11
C GLN A 83 -4.48 -9.36 0.43
N GLU A 84 -3.75 -9.96 -0.52
CA GLU A 84 -2.70 -9.29 -1.28
C GLU A 84 -3.30 -8.22 -2.21
N SER A 85 -4.42 -8.53 -2.88
CA SER A 85 -5.09 -7.56 -3.75
C SER A 85 -5.56 -6.33 -2.97
N VAL A 86 -6.21 -6.54 -1.82
CA VAL A 86 -6.66 -5.45 -0.94
C VAL A 86 -5.48 -4.62 -0.44
N ASN A 87 -4.37 -5.25 -0.04
CA ASN A 87 -3.20 -4.52 0.43
C ASN A 87 -2.58 -3.65 -0.67
N ILE A 88 -2.45 -4.17 -1.90
CA ILE A 88 -1.93 -3.40 -3.03
C ILE A 88 -2.90 -2.26 -3.38
N MET A 89 -4.21 -2.52 -3.47
CA MET A 89 -5.21 -1.46 -3.74
C MET A 89 -5.17 -0.34 -2.70
N ASN A 90 -5.11 -0.69 -1.42
CA ASN A 90 -4.99 0.29 -0.34
C ASN A 90 -3.73 1.14 -0.48
N GLU A 91 -2.62 0.53 -0.89
CA GLU A 91 -1.37 1.24 -1.08
C GLU A 91 -1.38 2.12 -2.33
N LEU A 92 -2.05 1.70 -3.42
CA LEU A 92 -2.26 2.54 -4.60
C LEU A 92 -3.09 3.79 -4.28
N LEU A 93 -4.16 3.64 -3.48
CA LEU A 93 -4.96 4.77 -3.01
C LEU A 93 -4.13 5.72 -2.14
N ARG A 94 -3.26 5.18 -1.28
CA ARG A 94 -2.36 5.99 -0.44
C ARG A 94 -1.28 6.69 -1.27
N LEU A 95 -0.71 6.00 -2.26
CA LEU A 95 0.29 6.53 -3.19
C LEU A 95 -0.26 7.73 -3.96
N ALA A 96 -1.54 7.69 -4.35
CA ALA A 96 -2.23 8.82 -4.97
C ALA A 96 -2.34 10.05 -4.05
N SER A 97 -2.04 9.95 -2.76
CA SER A 97 -1.99 11.10 -1.83
C SER A 97 -0.58 11.61 -1.55
N ARG A 98 0.46 10.94 -2.08
CA ARG A 98 1.87 11.32 -1.87
C ARG A 98 2.34 12.34 -2.91
N GLU A 99 3.45 13.01 -2.65
CA GLU A 99 4.10 13.95 -3.58
C GLU A 99 4.87 13.22 -4.70
N CYS A 100 4.21 12.24 -5.33
CA CYS A 100 4.75 11.45 -6.44
C CYS A 100 4.28 11.95 -7.82
N TYR A 101 3.41 12.97 -7.83
CA TYR A 101 2.90 13.60 -9.05
C TYR A 101 4.06 14.10 -9.93
N GLY A 102 4.04 13.73 -11.22
CA GLY A 102 5.09 14.10 -12.18
C GLY A 102 6.06 12.99 -12.55
N SER A 103 5.90 11.77 -12.02
CA SER A 103 6.58 10.58 -12.55
C SER A 103 5.74 9.91 -13.63
N LEU A 104 5.92 10.32 -14.89
CA LEU A 104 5.21 9.71 -16.04
C LEU A 104 5.52 8.20 -16.17
N SER A 105 6.73 7.79 -15.80
CA SER A 105 7.14 6.39 -15.83
C SER A 105 6.39 5.55 -14.79
N LEU A 106 6.17 6.08 -13.58
CA LEU A 106 5.38 5.39 -12.57
C LEU A 106 3.91 5.34 -12.99
N GLU A 107 3.35 6.44 -13.52
CA GLU A 107 1.99 6.47 -14.05
C GLU A 107 1.76 5.43 -15.16
N ASP A 108 2.74 5.22 -16.05
CA ASP A 108 2.69 4.16 -17.07
C ASP A 108 2.74 2.77 -16.43
N ALA A 109 3.64 2.56 -15.46
CA ALA A 109 3.81 1.29 -14.78
C ALA A 109 2.53 0.85 -14.03
N LEU A 110 1.88 1.78 -13.33
CA LEU A 110 0.68 1.51 -12.53
C LEU A 110 -0.51 1.03 -13.38
N LYS A 111 -0.61 1.43 -14.66
CA LYS A 111 -1.66 0.94 -15.57
C LYS A 111 -1.55 -0.56 -15.86
N GLY A 112 -0.36 -1.13 -15.70
CA GLY A 112 -0.10 -2.55 -15.86
C GLY A 112 -0.69 -3.41 -14.74
N ILE A 113 -1.02 -2.81 -13.59
CA ILE A 113 -1.62 -3.53 -12.46
C ILE A 113 -3.11 -3.75 -12.76
N GLN A 114 -3.49 -5.00 -12.92
CA GLN A 114 -4.87 -5.42 -13.19
C GLN A 114 -5.32 -6.37 -12.09
N PHE A 115 -6.40 -6.03 -11.40
CA PHE A 115 -7.05 -6.93 -10.46
C PHE A 115 -8.26 -7.56 -11.13
N ASP A 116 -8.48 -8.86 -10.90
CA ASP A 116 -9.77 -9.44 -11.20
C ASP A 116 -10.81 -8.82 -10.25
N ALA A 117 -11.68 -7.98 -10.80
CA ALA A 117 -12.77 -7.37 -10.04
C ALA A 117 -13.84 -8.41 -9.66
N GLY A 118 -13.71 -9.65 -10.15
CA GLY A 118 -14.78 -10.63 -10.15
C GLY A 118 -15.90 -10.22 -11.09
N GLU A 119 -16.70 -11.18 -11.52
CA GLU A 119 -17.95 -10.88 -12.20
C GLU A 119 -18.94 -10.35 -11.14
N TYR A 120 -19.34 -9.09 -11.24
CA TYR A 120 -20.44 -8.58 -10.44
C TYR A 120 -21.74 -9.24 -10.90
N THR A 121 -22.17 -10.28 -10.19
CA THR A 121 -23.38 -11.07 -10.53
C THR A 121 -24.69 -10.36 -10.23
N GLY A 122 -24.66 -9.08 -9.83
CA GLY A 122 -25.87 -8.24 -9.80
C GLY A 122 -26.74 -8.36 -8.56
N SER A 123 -26.35 -9.11 -7.53
CA SER A 123 -27.16 -9.23 -6.33
C SER A 123 -26.33 -8.99 -5.07
N VAL A 124 -26.30 -7.73 -4.62
CA VAL A 124 -26.27 -7.49 -3.19
C VAL A 124 -27.63 -7.99 -2.68
N PRO A 125 -27.71 -9.03 -1.83
CA PRO A 125 -28.94 -9.26 -1.10
C PRO A 125 -29.13 -8.03 -0.21
N LEU A 126 -29.94 -7.08 -0.69
CA LEU A 126 -30.54 -6.11 0.19
C LEU A 126 -31.49 -6.94 1.04
N ASP A 127 -31.05 -7.34 2.21
CA ASP A 127 -31.94 -7.69 3.31
C ASP A 127 -32.63 -6.38 3.74
N VAL A 128 -33.44 -5.81 2.84
CA VAL A 128 -34.55 -4.93 3.20
C VAL A 128 -35.65 -5.84 3.73
N ASP A 129 -35.36 -6.48 4.86
CA ASP A 129 -36.41 -6.87 5.78
C ASP A 129 -37.18 -5.58 6.10
N GLY A 130 -38.46 -5.62 5.76
CA GLY A 130 -39.32 -4.46 5.61
C GLY A 130 -39.15 -3.44 6.72
N PHE A 131 -38.87 -2.19 6.34
CA PHE A 131 -39.30 -1.07 7.17
C PHE A 131 -40.82 -1.20 7.34
N GLU A 132 -41.24 -1.70 8.50
CA GLU A 132 -42.63 -1.59 8.90
C GLU A 132 -42.97 -0.09 8.94
N PRO A 133 -44.04 0.37 8.26
CA PRO A 133 -44.46 1.75 8.38
C PRO A 133 -44.74 2.03 9.86
N THR A 134 -44.13 3.11 10.38
CA THR A 134 -44.43 3.58 11.74
C THR A 134 -45.94 3.81 11.85
N PRO A 135 -46.64 3.23 12.83
CA PRO A 135 -48.08 3.44 12.98
C PRO A 135 -48.39 4.93 13.09
N ASP A 136 -49.42 5.39 12.37
CA ASP A 136 -49.88 6.78 12.47
C ASP A 136 -50.20 7.13 13.93
N GLU A 137 -49.67 8.26 14.41
CA GLU A 137 -50.01 8.77 15.74
C GLU A 137 -51.53 8.97 15.86
N PRO A 138 -52.14 8.62 17.01
CA PRO A 138 -53.57 8.81 17.20
C PRO A 138 -53.93 10.29 17.08
N LYS A 139 -54.82 10.61 16.13
CA LYS A 139 -55.36 11.95 15.95
C LYS A 139 -56.05 12.37 17.25
N LYS A 140 -55.60 13.51 17.79
CA LYS A 140 -56.18 14.18 18.96
C LYS A 140 -57.55 14.77 18.65
#